data_AF-A0A535CFG8-F1
#
_entry.id   AF-A0A535CFG8-F1
#
_cell.length_a   1.000
_cell.length_b   1.000
_cell.length_c   1.000
_cell.angle_alpha   90.00
_cell.angle_beta   90.00
_cell.angle_gamma   90.00
#
_symmetry.space_group_name_H-M   'P 1'
#
loop_
_entity.id
_entity.type
_entity.pdbx_description
1 polymer ?
#
loop_
_entity_poly.entity_id
_entity_poly.type
_entity_poly.pdbx_seq_one_letter_code
_entity_poly.pdbx_strand_id
1 'polypeptide(L)'
;MNKEERVQTFDYLPDETYLHVNMEEVQRVRVKRRRLKKVYLLIAFLLCVFMGGSLFGVVEFLAYDGMYHRDKALADTGMLHLQRAEALLVALPKNPLDASRVTQAQHEFASGLTALVKLNNDLKSLPGFSTSIPAYGSRLSAALHLTPLAITLAQAGVTSCALLNIFISRVHNPLDVQGQGLTQSDLTLIRQNLHQVKSALDGVVNEASRLQPADIQSDPRTEHLLSKLHNDIPALQGVVANTEQFLTFAPALLGIGKPANYLIELLDSTELRPGGGFIGNYGIATLSGGRLTAAHITDAYLLDRPLEATGKSIAYPPAYAWFPLAPAGWSFRDSNLDADFPTAARYGEQNYKLEGGTVPVQGVVAITPAFIQQALALTGPIKVSEYGEVVTAQNLIDRIHYHQLG
;
A
#
# COMPACT_ATOMS: atom_id res chain seq x y z
N MET A 1 72.80 11.02 10.21
CA MET A 1 72.85 10.97 11.68
C MET A 1 71.50 11.45 12.20
N ASN A 2 70.83 10.58 12.95
CA ASN A 2 69.40 10.54 13.30
C ASN A 2 68.72 11.86 13.71
N LYS A 3 67.44 11.98 13.35
CA LYS A 3 66.40 12.47 14.26
C LYS A 3 65.17 11.56 14.16
N GLU A 4 64.74 11.10 15.32
CA GLU A 4 63.73 10.08 15.59
C GLU A 4 62.31 10.55 15.20
N GLU A 5 61.59 9.69 14.48
CA GLU A 5 60.13 9.75 14.34
C GLU A 5 59.48 9.24 15.62
N ARG A 6 58.60 10.04 16.21
CA ARG A 6 57.74 9.63 17.31
C ARG A 6 56.41 9.16 16.72
N VAL A 7 56.30 7.85 16.48
CA VAL A 7 55.06 7.17 16.09
C VAL A 7 54.08 7.22 17.27
N GLN A 8 52.97 7.94 17.12
CA GLN A 8 51.80 7.77 17.99
C GLN A 8 50.94 6.65 17.39
N THR A 9 51.03 5.47 17.99
CA THR A 9 50.07 4.38 17.81
C THR A 9 48.75 4.79 18.44
N PHE A 10 47.72 4.98 17.62
CA PHE A 10 46.33 5.00 18.09
C PHE A 10 45.87 3.56 18.29
N ASP A 11 45.54 3.21 19.52
CA ASP A 11 44.98 1.92 19.89
C ASP A 11 43.63 1.70 19.18
N TYR A 12 43.55 0.61 18.43
CA TYR A 12 42.32 0.11 17.80
C TYR A 12 41.44 -0.52 18.89
N LEU A 13 40.34 0.14 19.24
CA LEU A 13 39.25 -0.48 20.01
C LEU A 13 38.23 -1.08 19.02
N PRO A 14 37.76 -2.32 19.22
CA PRO A 14 36.76 -2.93 18.34
C PRO A 14 35.40 -2.27 18.56
N ASP A 15 34.81 -1.82 17.45
CA ASP A 15 33.58 -1.05 17.39
C ASP A 15 32.34 -1.98 17.45
N GLU A 16 31.85 -2.27 18.66
CA GLU A 16 30.61 -3.05 18.88
C GLU A 16 29.33 -2.18 18.99
N THR A 17 29.34 -0.96 18.46
CA THR A 17 28.29 0.03 18.78
C THR A 17 27.50 0.57 17.59
N TYR A 18 27.12 -0.26 16.61
CA TYR A 18 26.15 0.15 15.59
C TYR A 18 25.14 -0.95 15.26
N LEU A 19 24.18 -1.18 16.15
CA LEU A 19 22.91 -1.86 15.82
C LEU A 19 21.80 -1.55 16.83
N HIS A 20 21.67 -0.28 17.26
CA HIS A 20 20.41 0.17 17.87
C HIS A 20 19.41 0.55 16.79
N VAL A 21 18.79 -0.48 16.20
CA VAL A 21 17.52 -0.32 15.50
C VAL A 21 16.54 0.30 16.50
N ASN A 22 16.03 1.50 16.19
CA ASN A 22 15.07 2.21 17.01
C ASN A 22 13.82 1.34 17.19
N MET A 23 13.73 0.69 18.37
CA MET A 23 12.71 -0.31 18.68
C MET A 23 11.29 0.28 18.63
N GLU A 24 11.14 1.59 18.79
CA GLU A 24 9.86 2.29 18.66
C GLU A 24 9.36 2.39 17.21
N GLU A 25 10.25 2.57 16.24
CA GLU A 25 9.88 2.64 14.81
C GLU A 25 9.52 1.26 14.27
N VAL A 26 10.27 0.23 14.67
CA VAL A 26 9.93 -1.18 14.39
C VAL A 26 8.60 -1.54 15.05
N GLN A 27 8.31 -1.02 16.24
CA GLN A 27 7.00 -1.20 16.90
C GLN A 27 5.88 -0.47 16.15
N ARG A 28 6.05 0.77 15.69
CA ARG A 28 5.02 1.50 14.90
C ARG A 28 4.71 0.80 13.57
N VAL A 29 5.73 0.31 12.86
CA VAL A 29 5.56 -0.47 11.63
C VAL A 29 4.90 -1.83 11.91
N ARG A 30 5.26 -2.51 13.01
CA ARG A 30 4.58 -3.73 13.48
C ARG A 30 3.12 -3.48 13.88
N VAL A 31 2.80 -2.33 14.47
CA VAL A 31 1.43 -1.94 14.86
C VAL A 31 0.58 -1.62 13.63
N LYS A 32 1.12 -0.91 12.61
CA LYS A 32 0.44 -0.71 11.31
C LYS A 32 0.25 -2.01 10.53
N ARG A 33 1.26 -2.90 10.46
CA ARG A 33 1.14 -4.26 9.88
C ARG A 33 0.16 -5.14 10.66
N ARG A 34 0.06 -4.99 11.99
CA ARG A 34 -0.95 -5.67 12.82
C ARG A 34 -2.36 -5.16 12.54
N ARG A 35 -2.57 -3.86 12.28
CA ARG A 35 -3.89 -3.29 11.93
C ARG A 35 -4.41 -3.81 10.58
N LEU A 36 -3.56 -3.92 9.56
CA LEU A 36 -3.95 -4.51 8.26
C LEU A 36 -4.19 -6.03 8.36
N LYS A 37 -3.33 -6.77 9.07
CA LYS A 37 -3.59 -8.21 9.37
C LYS A 37 -4.88 -8.43 10.16
N LYS A 38 -5.24 -7.47 11.03
CA LYS A 38 -6.49 -7.47 11.79
C LYS A 38 -7.72 -7.18 10.95
N VAL A 39 -7.64 -6.64 9.73
CA VAL A 39 -8.81 -6.47 8.84
C VAL A 39 -9.09 -7.75 8.04
N TYR A 40 -8.05 -8.51 7.67
CA TYR A 40 -8.18 -9.76 6.94
C TYR A 40 -8.45 -10.98 7.84
N LEU A 41 -7.85 -11.07 9.04
CA LEU A 41 -8.18 -12.11 10.05
C LEU A 41 -9.63 -12.06 10.56
N LEU A 42 -10.34 -11.03 10.15
CA LEU A 42 -11.52 -10.51 10.80
C LEU A 42 -12.75 -10.72 9.91
N ILE A 43 -12.61 -10.60 8.60
CA ILE A 43 -13.51 -11.31 7.70
C ILE A 43 -13.36 -12.85 7.95
N ALA A 44 -12.11 -13.35 8.16
CA ALA A 44 -11.77 -14.78 8.24
C ALA A 44 -12.44 -15.54 9.36
N PHE A 45 -12.55 -14.86 10.48
CA PHE A 45 -13.13 -15.45 11.67
C PHE A 45 -14.64 -15.15 11.79
N LEU A 46 -15.17 -14.13 11.10
CA LEU A 46 -16.61 -13.85 11.05
C LEU A 46 -17.36 -15.04 10.42
N LEU A 47 -16.78 -15.63 9.37
CA LEU A 47 -17.39 -16.72 8.62
C LEU A 47 -16.98 -18.12 9.11
N CYS A 48 -15.85 -18.28 9.83
CA CYS A 48 -15.51 -19.56 10.47
C CYS A 48 -16.47 -19.95 11.61
N VAL A 49 -17.09 -18.98 12.29
CA VAL A 49 -18.01 -19.25 13.42
C VAL A 49 -19.42 -19.62 12.93
N PHE A 50 -19.76 -19.33 11.66
CA PHE A 50 -20.96 -19.87 11.00
C PHE A 50 -20.94 -21.40 10.86
N MET A 51 -19.78 -22.06 11.06
CA MET A 51 -19.61 -23.52 11.00
C MET A 51 -20.24 -24.28 12.19
N GLY A 52 -21.56 -24.33 12.34
CA GLY A 52 -22.19 -25.33 13.24
C GLY A 52 -23.42 -24.91 14.04
N GLY A 53 -24.14 -23.88 13.61
CA GLY A 53 -25.45 -23.56 14.18
C GLY A 53 -26.60 -24.35 13.57
N SER A 54 -26.34 -25.20 12.57
CA SER A 54 -27.40 -25.82 11.78
C SER A 54 -27.13 -27.26 11.40
N LEU A 55 -27.09 -28.16 12.39
CA LEU A 55 -27.49 -29.57 12.24
C LEU A 55 -27.49 -30.26 13.62
N PHE A 56 -28.64 -30.31 14.30
CA PHE A 56 -29.18 -31.47 15.02
C PHE A 56 -30.40 -31.06 15.88
N GLY A 57 -31.47 -31.86 15.79
CA GLY A 57 -32.72 -31.71 16.54
C GLY A 57 -33.94 -32.04 15.68
N VAL A 58 -34.14 -33.34 15.44
CA VAL A 58 -35.26 -33.95 14.69
C VAL A 58 -36.58 -33.76 15.44
N VAL A 59 -37.69 -33.58 14.70
CA VAL A 59 -39.03 -34.21 14.85
C VAL A 59 -40.18 -33.23 14.50
N GLU A 60 -40.94 -33.58 13.45
CA GLU A 60 -42.33 -33.23 13.07
C GLU A 60 -42.64 -31.75 12.70
N PHE A 61 -43.06 -31.43 11.47
CA PHE A 61 -44.29 -31.92 10.83
C PHE A 61 -44.21 -31.89 9.29
N LEU A 62 -44.71 -32.96 8.68
CA LEU A 62 -44.59 -33.37 7.29
C LEU A 62 -45.44 -32.52 6.33
N ALA A 63 -44.82 -31.53 5.67
CA ALA A 63 -45.28 -30.96 4.39
C ALA A 63 -44.22 -30.09 3.64
N TYR A 64 -43.00 -29.87 4.17
CA TYR A 64 -42.10 -28.79 3.72
C TYR A 64 -40.63 -29.21 3.44
N ASP A 65 -40.35 -30.49 3.19
CA ASP A 65 -38.98 -31.05 3.25
C ASP A 65 -38.06 -30.63 2.08
N GLY A 66 -38.59 -30.52 0.85
CA GLY A 66 -37.76 -30.25 -0.34
C GLY A 66 -37.27 -28.80 -0.48
N MET A 67 -38.05 -27.82 -0.02
CA MET A 67 -37.68 -26.39 -0.10
C MET A 67 -36.69 -26.02 0.99
N TYR A 68 -36.92 -26.48 2.23
CA TYR A 68 -35.99 -26.23 3.34
C TYR A 68 -34.59 -26.81 3.06
N HIS A 69 -34.49 -28.05 2.60
CA HIS A 69 -33.20 -28.66 2.28
C HIS A 69 -32.49 -27.95 1.12
N ARG A 70 -33.25 -27.43 0.15
CA ARG A 70 -32.70 -26.63 -0.96
C ARG A 70 -32.17 -25.29 -0.48
N ASP A 71 -32.94 -24.55 0.30
CA ASP A 71 -32.57 -23.24 0.83
C ASP A 71 -31.34 -23.37 1.74
N LYS A 72 -31.32 -24.40 2.59
CA LYS A 72 -30.15 -24.73 3.40
C LYS A 72 -28.92 -25.04 2.54
N ALA A 73 -29.07 -25.85 1.49
CA ALA A 73 -27.97 -26.17 0.59
C ALA A 73 -27.44 -24.93 -0.15
N LEU A 74 -28.31 -23.99 -0.52
CA LEU A 74 -27.92 -22.71 -1.13
C LEU A 74 -27.18 -21.81 -0.14
N ALA A 75 -27.65 -21.75 1.11
CA ALA A 75 -26.96 -21.02 2.18
C ALA A 75 -25.57 -21.60 2.46
N ASP A 76 -25.46 -22.93 2.59
CA ASP A 76 -24.20 -23.63 2.84
C ASP A 76 -23.22 -23.43 1.65
N THR A 77 -23.72 -23.49 0.42
CA THR A 77 -22.93 -23.25 -0.80
C THR A 77 -22.44 -21.80 -0.88
N GLY A 78 -23.33 -20.84 -0.65
CA GLY A 78 -22.99 -19.42 -0.63
C GLY A 78 -21.90 -19.12 0.39
N MET A 79 -22.07 -19.64 1.61
CA MET A 79 -21.13 -19.48 2.71
C MET A 79 -19.75 -20.08 2.39
N LEU A 80 -19.71 -21.30 1.86
CA LEU A 80 -18.46 -21.98 1.50
C LEU A 80 -17.64 -21.18 0.48
N HIS A 81 -18.30 -20.64 -0.53
CA HIS A 81 -17.65 -19.80 -1.53
C HIS A 81 -17.09 -18.50 -0.92
N LEU A 82 -17.84 -17.82 -0.04
CA LEU A 82 -17.33 -16.65 0.67
C LEU A 82 -16.08 -16.97 1.51
N GLN A 83 -16.08 -18.11 2.21
CA GLN A 83 -14.94 -18.58 3.01
C GLN A 83 -13.69 -18.89 2.17
N ARG A 84 -13.88 -19.42 0.96
CA ARG A 84 -12.76 -19.66 0.02
C ARG A 84 -12.20 -18.35 -0.52
N ALA A 85 -13.06 -17.44 -0.94
CA ALA A 85 -12.67 -16.11 -1.43
C ALA A 85 -11.82 -15.37 -0.40
N GLU A 86 -12.28 -15.41 0.84
CA GLU A 86 -11.58 -14.96 2.01
C GLU A 86 -10.20 -15.59 2.21
N ALA A 87 -10.12 -16.91 2.27
CA ALA A 87 -8.85 -17.61 2.54
C ALA A 87 -7.77 -17.20 1.52
N LEU A 88 -8.20 -16.95 0.28
CA LEU A 88 -7.36 -16.40 -0.79
C LEU A 88 -6.91 -14.96 -0.46
N LEU A 89 -7.81 -14.07 -0.05
CA LEU A 89 -7.47 -12.68 0.29
C LEU A 89 -6.62 -12.55 1.57
N VAL A 90 -6.83 -13.39 2.58
CA VAL A 90 -6.02 -13.41 3.82
C VAL A 90 -4.56 -13.76 3.54
N ALA A 91 -4.33 -14.60 2.53
CA ALA A 91 -2.98 -14.96 2.12
C ALA A 91 -2.31 -13.90 1.23
N LEU A 92 -3.07 -12.93 0.69
CA LEU A 92 -2.60 -11.91 -0.25
C LEU A 92 -1.44 -11.05 0.30
N PRO A 93 -1.38 -10.62 1.58
CA PRO A 93 -0.25 -9.83 2.08
C PRO A 93 1.12 -10.50 1.97
N LYS A 94 1.18 -11.83 1.77
CA LYS A 94 2.45 -12.54 1.50
C LYS A 94 2.95 -12.30 0.08
N ASN A 95 2.05 -12.10 -0.87
CA ASN A 95 2.35 -11.77 -2.25
C ASN A 95 1.27 -10.79 -2.78
N PRO A 96 1.40 -9.48 -2.48
CA PRO A 96 0.32 -8.51 -2.68
C PRO A 96 -0.04 -8.26 -4.15
N LEU A 97 0.80 -8.70 -5.08
CA LEU A 97 0.61 -8.56 -6.52
C LEU A 97 0.24 -9.89 -7.21
N ASP A 98 -0.23 -10.89 -6.45
CA ASP A 98 -0.68 -12.18 -6.98
C ASP A 98 -2.05 -12.05 -7.68
N ALA A 99 -2.04 -11.70 -8.96
CA ALA A 99 -3.23 -11.53 -9.79
C ALA A 99 -4.09 -12.81 -9.87
N SER A 100 -3.46 -13.99 -9.87
CA SER A 100 -4.17 -15.27 -9.93
C SER A 100 -5.03 -15.45 -8.69
N ARG A 101 -4.47 -15.15 -7.51
CA ARG A 101 -5.19 -15.25 -6.24
C ARG A 101 -6.36 -14.29 -6.13
N VAL A 102 -6.19 -13.05 -6.57
CA VAL A 102 -7.29 -12.05 -6.59
C VAL A 102 -8.38 -12.48 -7.57
N THR A 103 -8.02 -13.02 -8.74
CA THR A 103 -8.98 -13.55 -9.71
C THR A 103 -9.76 -14.75 -9.16
N GLN A 104 -9.07 -15.68 -8.48
CA GLN A 104 -9.74 -16.81 -7.81
C GLN A 104 -10.70 -16.30 -6.72
N ALA A 105 -10.28 -15.33 -5.90
CA ALA A 105 -11.14 -14.76 -4.87
C ALA A 105 -12.38 -14.09 -5.47
N GLN A 106 -12.23 -13.37 -6.59
CA GLN A 106 -13.34 -12.77 -7.31
C GLN A 106 -14.35 -13.82 -7.80
N HIS A 107 -13.86 -14.93 -8.35
CA HIS A 107 -14.70 -16.04 -8.82
C HIS A 107 -15.47 -16.69 -7.67
N GLU A 108 -14.81 -16.91 -6.53
CA GLU A 108 -15.43 -17.44 -5.32
C GLU A 108 -16.52 -16.48 -4.80
N PHE A 109 -16.26 -15.17 -4.72
CA PHE A 109 -17.30 -14.19 -4.36
C PHE A 109 -18.49 -14.20 -5.33
N ALA A 110 -18.25 -14.28 -6.64
CA ALA A 110 -19.31 -14.31 -7.66
C ALA A 110 -20.16 -15.58 -7.58
N SER A 111 -19.52 -16.73 -7.30
CA SER A 111 -20.20 -18.01 -7.10
C SER A 111 -21.06 -17.98 -5.83
N GLY A 112 -20.52 -17.44 -4.74
CA GLY A 112 -21.25 -17.26 -3.48
C GLY A 112 -22.44 -16.31 -3.64
N LEU A 113 -22.23 -15.18 -4.33
CA LEU A 113 -23.29 -14.22 -4.66
C LEU A 113 -24.45 -14.89 -5.42
N THR A 114 -24.13 -15.72 -6.41
CA THR A 114 -25.15 -16.44 -7.21
C THR A 114 -26.01 -17.35 -6.32
N ALA A 115 -25.39 -18.11 -5.42
CA ALA A 115 -26.11 -18.98 -4.48
C ALA A 115 -27.00 -18.17 -3.51
N LEU A 116 -26.49 -17.06 -2.97
CA LEU A 116 -27.20 -16.19 -2.04
C LEU A 116 -28.37 -15.45 -2.69
N VAL A 117 -28.22 -14.98 -3.94
CA VAL A 117 -29.32 -14.37 -4.70
C VAL A 117 -30.44 -15.37 -4.94
N LYS A 118 -30.10 -16.61 -5.30
CA LYS A 118 -31.09 -17.67 -5.46
C LYS A 118 -31.82 -17.97 -4.16
N LEU A 119 -31.08 -18.11 -3.05
CA LEU A 119 -31.65 -18.26 -1.71
C LEU A 119 -32.61 -17.12 -1.38
N ASN A 120 -32.20 -15.86 -1.58
CA ASN A 120 -33.03 -14.71 -1.29
C ASN A 120 -34.34 -14.68 -2.09
N ASN A 121 -34.30 -15.11 -3.35
CA ASN A 121 -35.50 -15.21 -4.18
C ASN A 121 -36.43 -16.34 -3.70
N ASP A 122 -35.85 -17.50 -3.36
CA ASP A 122 -36.59 -18.64 -2.83
C ASP A 122 -37.28 -18.25 -1.49
N LEU A 123 -36.54 -17.61 -0.56
CA LEU A 123 -37.08 -17.13 0.72
C LEU A 123 -38.20 -16.09 0.55
N LYS A 124 -38.07 -15.15 -0.40
CA LYS A 124 -39.10 -14.12 -0.66
C LYS A 124 -40.36 -14.69 -1.32
N SER A 125 -40.27 -15.86 -1.94
CA SER A 125 -41.42 -16.54 -2.55
C SER A 125 -42.30 -17.26 -1.53
N LEU A 126 -41.82 -17.42 -0.29
CA LEU A 126 -42.57 -18.09 0.77
C LEU A 126 -43.77 -17.24 1.24
N PRO A 127 -44.95 -17.85 1.49
CA PRO A 127 -46.10 -17.12 1.98
C PRO A 127 -45.82 -16.44 3.32
N GLY A 128 -46.29 -15.20 3.50
CA GLY A 128 -46.01 -14.39 4.70
C GLY A 128 -46.45 -14.98 6.04
N PHE A 129 -47.37 -15.96 6.06
CA PHE A 129 -47.76 -16.66 7.29
C PHE A 129 -46.69 -17.67 7.77
N SER A 130 -45.69 -17.98 6.95
CA SER A 130 -44.62 -18.94 7.27
C SER A 130 -43.69 -18.46 8.40
N THR A 131 -43.64 -17.14 8.65
CA THR A 131 -42.88 -16.55 9.76
C THR A 131 -43.59 -16.67 11.12
N SER A 132 -44.86 -17.07 11.13
CA SER A 132 -45.65 -17.24 12.37
C SER A 132 -45.58 -18.64 12.96
N ILE A 133 -44.87 -19.57 12.31
CA ILE A 133 -44.71 -20.96 12.77
C ILE A 133 -43.69 -21.00 13.92
N PRO A 134 -44.01 -21.55 15.11
CA PRO A 134 -43.06 -21.64 16.22
C PRO A 134 -41.75 -22.35 15.82
N ALA A 135 -40.61 -21.84 16.28
CA ALA A 135 -39.23 -22.26 15.96
C ALA A 135 -38.77 -22.14 14.48
N TYR A 136 -39.65 -22.36 13.50
CA TYR A 136 -39.34 -22.17 12.07
C TYR A 136 -39.37 -20.67 11.68
N GLY A 137 -40.32 -19.93 12.23
CA GLY A 137 -40.58 -18.53 11.89
C GLY A 137 -39.46 -17.57 12.28
N SER A 138 -38.84 -17.77 13.45
CA SER A 138 -37.68 -16.97 13.88
C SER A 138 -36.45 -17.21 13.01
N ARG A 139 -36.23 -18.46 12.58
CA ARG A 139 -35.12 -18.83 11.67
C ARG A 139 -35.34 -18.28 10.27
N LEU A 140 -36.57 -18.34 9.77
CA LEU A 140 -36.94 -17.75 8.49
C LEU A 140 -36.83 -16.21 8.52
N SER A 141 -37.26 -15.57 9.61
CA SER A 141 -37.07 -14.12 9.84
C SER A 141 -35.59 -13.74 9.79
N ALA A 142 -34.74 -14.46 10.54
CA ALA A 142 -33.31 -14.25 10.51
C ALA A 142 -32.72 -14.43 9.11
N ALA A 143 -33.13 -15.47 8.36
CA ALA A 143 -32.66 -15.70 7.00
C ALA A 143 -33.07 -14.58 6.01
N LEU A 144 -34.31 -14.08 6.12
CA LEU A 144 -34.83 -12.96 5.31
C LEU A 144 -34.07 -11.66 5.57
N HIS A 145 -33.53 -11.45 6.77
CA HIS A 145 -32.74 -10.27 7.11
C HIS A 145 -31.23 -10.44 6.89
N LEU A 146 -30.67 -11.64 7.08
CA LEU A 146 -29.23 -11.91 6.95
C LEU A 146 -28.80 -12.19 5.51
N THR A 147 -29.66 -12.75 4.67
CA THR A 147 -29.30 -13.08 3.29
C THR A 147 -29.04 -11.82 2.44
N PRO A 148 -29.85 -10.74 2.52
CA PRO A 148 -29.53 -9.47 1.87
C PRO A 148 -28.16 -8.91 2.29
N LEU A 149 -27.82 -8.96 3.57
CA LEU A 149 -26.50 -8.56 4.07
C LEU A 149 -25.36 -9.36 3.41
N ALA A 150 -25.53 -10.68 3.33
CA ALA A 150 -24.55 -11.56 2.70
C ALA A 150 -24.41 -11.28 1.20
N ILE A 151 -25.51 -10.97 0.49
CA ILE A 151 -25.49 -10.54 -0.91
C ILE A 151 -24.69 -9.26 -1.07
N THR A 152 -24.97 -8.24 -0.24
CA THR A 152 -24.29 -6.95 -0.29
C THR A 152 -22.79 -7.11 -0.05
N LEU A 153 -22.39 -7.93 0.93
CA LEU A 153 -20.99 -8.25 1.20
C LEU A 153 -20.32 -9.02 0.06
N ALA A 154 -21.01 -10.02 -0.51
CA ALA A 154 -20.50 -10.79 -1.64
C ALA A 154 -20.26 -9.89 -2.87
N GLN A 155 -21.21 -9.01 -3.18
CA GLN A 155 -21.09 -8.02 -4.25
C GLN A 155 -19.94 -7.04 -4.00
N ALA A 156 -19.78 -6.55 -2.78
CA ALA A 156 -18.63 -5.72 -2.39
C ALA A 156 -17.30 -6.46 -2.58
N GLY A 157 -17.26 -7.76 -2.27
CA GLY A 157 -16.13 -8.64 -2.51
C GLY A 157 -15.76 -8.76 -4.00
N VAL A 158 -16.76 -9.01 -4.87
CA VAL A 158 -16.56 -9.04 -6.34
C VAL A 158 -15.99 -7.72 -6.84
N THR A 159 -16.60 -6.59 -6.47
CA THR A 159 -16.18 -5.26 -6.92
C THR A 159 -14.80 -4.88 -6.38
N SER A 160 -14.48 -5.24 -5.13
CA SER A 160 -13.15 -5.01 -4.54
C SER A 160 -12.06 -5.81 -5.26
N CYS A 161 -12.33 -7.07 -5.60
CA CYS A 161 -11.37 -7.88 -6.37
C CYS A 161 -11.18 -7.34 -7.79
N ALA A 162 -12.24 -6.82 -8.43
CA ALA A 162 -12.13 -6.15 -9.73
C ALA A 162 -11.21 -4.91 -9.66
N LEU A 163 -11.35 -4.09 -8.62
CA LEU A 163 -10.47 -2.95 -8.37
C LEU A 163 -9.01 -3.39 -8.19
N LEU A 164 -8.77 -4.40 -7.35
CA LEU A 164 -7.43 -4.96 -7.14
C LEU A 164 -6.82 -5.52 -8.43
N ASN A 165 -7.60 -6.20 -9.27
CA ASN A 165 -7.14 -6.71 -10.56
C ASN A 165 -6.70 -5.60 -11.51
N ILE A 166 -7.46 -4.50 -11.60
CA ILE A 166 -7.04 -3.31 -12.37
C ILE A 166 -5.70 -2.82 -11.84
N PHE A 167 -5.59 -2.59 -10.53
CA PHE A 167 -4.35 -2.09 -9.93
C PHE A 167 -3.15 -3.01 -10.19
N ILE A 168 -3.28 -4.31 -9.92
CA ILE A 168 -2.20 -5.28 -10.11
C ILE A 168 -1.78 -5.33 -11.58
N SER A 169 -2.72 -5.35 -12.52
CA SER A 169 -2.41 -5.43 -13.95
C SER A 169 -1.59 -4.24 -14.48
N ARG A 170 -1.72 -3.05 -13.86
CA ARG A 170 -1.03 -1.82 -14.30
C ARG A 170 0.28 -1.57 -13.56
N VAL A 171 0.34 -1.97 -12.29
CA VAL A 171 1.45 -1.66 -11.38
C VAL A 171 2.44 -2.82 -11.24
N HIS A 172 2.08 -4.03 -11.68
CA HIS A 172 3.04 -5.14 -11.72
C HIS A 172 4.25 -4.78 -12.59
N ASN A 173 5.45 -5.14 -12.10
CA ASN A 173 6.75 -4.82 -12.69
C ASN A 173 6.86 -3.35 -13.14
N PRO A 174 6.81 -2.35 -12.24
CA PRO A 174 6.71 -0.93 -12.62
C PRO A 174 7.94 -0.39 -13.36
N LEU A 175 9.04 -1.15 -13.43
CA LEU A 175 10.27 -0.83 -14.15
C LEU A 175 10.26 -1.27 -15.62
N ASP A 176 9.29 -2.08 -16.05
CA ASP A 176 9.17 -2.46 -17.46
C ASP A 176 8.59 -1.28 -18.26
N VAL A 177 9.45 -0.62 -19.03
CA VAL A 177 9.11 0.58 -19.82
C VAL A 177 8.13 0.31 -20.97
N GLN A 178 7.92 -0.95 -21.36
CA GLN A 178 6.96 -1.34 -22.40
C GLN A 178 5.57 -1.68 -21.84
N GLY A 179 5.47 -1.85 -20.51
CA GLY A 179 4.21 -2.13 -19.85
C GLY A 179 3.24 -0.93 -19.86
N GLN A 180 1.93 -1.22 -19.86
CA GLN A 180 0.91 -0.18 -19.80
C GLN A 180 0.66 0.25 -18.34
N GLY A 181 0.87 1.54 -18.06
CA GLY A 181 0.53 2.14 -16.78
C GLY A 181 -0.97 2.41 -16.60
N LEU A 182 -1.33 2.96 -15.44
CA LEU A 182 -2.67 3.46 -15.13
C LEU A 182 -3.09 4.57 -16.09
N THR A 183 -4.28 4.45 -16.63
CA THR A 183 -4.91 5.41 -17.54
C THR A 183 -6.01 6.22 -16.85
N GLN A 184 -6.47 7.31 -17.48
CA GLN A 184 -7.62 8.06 -16.98
C GLN A 184 -8.92 7.24 -16.98
N SER A 185 -9.07 6.31 -17.92
CA SER A 185 -10.15 5.33 -17.94
C SER A 185 -10.07 4.37 -16.75
N ASP A 186 -8.87 3.86 -16.41
CA ASP A 186 -8.70 3.00 -15.24
C ASP A 186 -9.07 3.74 -13.96
N LEU A 187 -8.69 5.02 -13.81
CA LEU A 187 -9.09 5.83 -12.66
C LEU A 187 -10.60 6.03 -12.56
N THR A 188 -11.27 6.18 -13.70
CA THR A 188 -12.73 6.31 -13.75
C THR A 188 -13.38 5.03 -13.23
N LEU A 189 -12.91 3.86 -13.69
CA LEU A 189 -13.38 2.56 -13.23
C LEU A 189 -13.08 2.32 -11.75
N ILE A 190 -11.87 2.67 -11.30
CA ILE A 190 -11.49 2.55 -9.88
C ILE A 190 -12.40 3.40 -9.01
N ARG A 191 -12.68 4.67 -9.38
CA ARG A 191 -13.60 5.55 -8.63
C ARG A 191 -15.02 5.00 -8.59
N GLN A 192 -15.53 4.50 -9.72
CA GLN A 192 -16.86 3.89 -9.79
C GLN A 192 -16.95 2.65 -8.89
N ASN A 193 -15.97 1.75 -8.97
CA ASN A 193 -15.91 0.54 -8.14
C ASN A 193 -15.78 0.88 -6.66
N LEU A 194 -14.96 1.88 -6.32
CA LEU A 194 -14.78 2.33 -4.94
C LEU A 194 -16.07 2.93 -4.36
N HIS A 195 -16.82 3.72 -5.15
CA HIS A 195 -18.14 4.21 -4.77
C HIS A 195 -19.15 3.08 -4.56
N GLN A 196 -19.14 2.04 -5.40
CA GLN A 196 -19.97 0.86 -5.21
C GLN A 196 -19.62 0.11 -3.91
N VAL A 197 -18.33 -0.07 -3.61
CA VAL A 197 -17.89 -0.70 -2.36
C VAL A 197 -18.32 0.14 -1.15
N LYS A 198 -18.17 1.47 -1.22
CA LYS A 198 -18.65 2.38 -0.18
C LYS A 198 -20.15 2.23 0.07
N SER A 199 -20.95 2.31 -1.00
CA SER A 199 -22.41 2.15 -0.92
C SER A 199 -22.81 0.77 -0.37
N ALA A 200 -22.06 -0.28 -0.69
CA ALA A 200 -22.30 -1.61 -0.15
C ALA A 200 -22.00 -1.67 1.35
N LEU A 201 -20.87 -1.10 1.80
CA LEU A 201 -20.54 -1.03 3.23
C LEU A 201 -21.58 -0.22 4.02
N ASP A 202 -22.04 0.91 3.48
CA ASP A 202 -23.10 1.72 4.10
C ASP A 202 -24.44 0.96 4.13
N GLY A 203 -24.74 0.20 3.06
CA GLY A 203 -25.87 -0.73 3.00
C GLY A 203 -25.82 -1.76 4.13
N VAL A 204 -24.66 -2.37 4.35
CA VAL A 204 -24.46 -3.37 5.41
C VAL A 204 -24.70 -2.76 6.81
N VAL A 205 -24.24 -1.54 7.08
CA VAL A 205 -24.51 -0.85 8.36
C VAL A 205 -26.01 -0.64 8.54
N ASN A 206 -26.69 -0.13 7.51
CA ASN A 206 -28.12 0.15 7.55
C ASN A 206 -28.95 -1.13 7.72
N GLU A 207 -28.61 -2.19 7.01
CA GLU A 207 -29.28 -3.48 7.10
C GLU A 207 -29.04 -4.15 8.46
N ALA A 208 -27.80 -4.11 8.97
CA ALA A 208 -27.47 -4.63 10.29
C ALA A 208 -28.22 -3.89 11.42
N SER A 209 -28.45 -2.58 11.28
CA SER A 209 -29.20 -1.78 12.25
C SER A 209 -30.69 -2.14 12.36
N ARG A 210 -31.24 -2.85 11.36
CA ARG A 210 -32.65 -3.26 11.32
C ARG A 210 -32.89 -4.62 11.97
N LEU A 211 -31.84 -5.38 12.27
CA LEU A 211 -31.92 -6.70 12.89
C LEU A 211 -32.52 -6.57 14.30
N GLN A 212 -33.53 -7.38 14.60
CA GLN A 212 -34.17 -7.41 15.91
C GLN A 212 -33.42 -8.36 16.85
N PRO A 213 -33.45 -8.14 18.18
CA PRO A 213 -32.86 -9.07 19.14
C PRO A 213 -33.34 -10.52 18.97
N ALA A 214 -34.60 -10.71 18.55
CA ALA A 214 -35.17 -12.03 18.27
C ALA A 214 -34.51 -12.74 17.07
N ASP A 215 -34.01 -12.00 16.08
CA ASP A 215 -33.26 -12.57 14.94
C ASP A 215 -31.89 -13.07 15.38
N ILE A 216 -31.30 -12.42 16.40
CA ILE A 216 -29.93 -12.65 16.90
C ILE A 216 -29.90 -13.74 17.98
N GLN A 217 -30.88 -13.74 18.89
CA GLN A 217 -30.98 -14.70 20.01
C GLN A 217 -31.23 -16.15 19.55
N SER A 218 -31.63 -16.34 18.30
CA SER A 218 -31.87 -17.65 17.71
C SER A 218 -30.58 -18.45 17.44
N ASP A 219 -29.42 -17.78 17.34
CA ASP A 219 -28.10 -18.40 17.15
C ASP A 219 -26.95 -17.52 17.72
N PRO A 220 -26.23 -17.98 18.77
CA PRO A 220 -25.06 -17.28 19.34
C PRO A 220 -23.96 -16.90 18.33
N ARG A 221 -23.89 -17.61 17.19
CA ARG A 221 -22.92 -17.32 16.10
C ARG A 221 -23.29 -16.07 15.33
N THR A 222 -24.58 -15.81 15.17
CA THR A 222 -25.10 -14.58 14.54
C THR A 222 -24.74 -13.36 15.38
N GLU A 223 -24.84 -13.46 16.70
CA GLU A 223 -24.42 -12.40 17.63
C GLU A 223 -22.91 -12.10 17.51
N HIS A 224 -22.09 -13.15 17.47
CA HIS A 224 -20.65 -12.99 17.27
C HIS A 224 -20.33 -12.39 15.88
N LEU A 225 -21.06 -12.78 14.83
CA LEU A 225 -20.91 -12.23 13.48
C LEU A 225 -21.24 -10.73 13.48
N LEU A 226 -22.42 -10.35 13.96
CA LEU A 226 -22.86 -8.96 13.95
C LEU A 226 -21.95 -8.05 14.77
N SER A 227 -21.58 -8.49 15.98
CA SER A 227 -20.73 -7.70 16.88
C SER A 227 -19.38 -7.41 16.26
N LYS A 228 -18.80 -8.39 15.59
CA LYS A 228 -17.52 -8.21 14.94
C LYS A 228 -17.66 -7.42 13.63
N LEU A 229 -18.65 -7.70 12.78
CA LEU A 229 -18.95 -6.90 11.60
C LEU A 229 -19.12 -5.41 11.97
N HIS A 230 -19.82 -5.12 13.07
CA HIS A 230 -19.98 -3.78 13.62
C HIS A 230 -18.64 -3.13 14.01
N ASN A 231 -17.71 -3.89 14.60
CA ASN A 231 -16.38 -3.39 14.97
C ASN A 231 -15.49 -3.10 13.75
N ASP A 232 -15.79 -3.71 12.61
CA ASP A 232 -14.85 -3.82 11.48
C ASP A 232 -15.19 -2.90 10.31
N ILE A 233 -16.50 -2.70 10.08
CA ILE A 233 -16.98 -1.80 9.03
C ILE A 233 -16.37 -0.40 9.14
N PRO A 234 -16.23 0.24 10.32
CA PRO A 234 -15.60 1.55 10.41
C PRO A 234 -14.16 1.57 9.89
N ALA A 235 -13.41 0.49 10.08
CA ALA A 235 -12.05 0.38 9.53
C ALA A 235 -12.07 0.24 8.00
N LEU A 236 -13.00 -0.53 7.44
CA LEU A 236 -13.17 -0.68 6.00
C LEU A 236 -13.63 0.62 5.34
N GLN A 237 -14.60 1.31 5.93
CA GLN A 237 -15.05 2.64 5.50
C GLN A 237 -13.88 3.64 5.54
N GLY A 238 -13.04 3.59 6.59
CA GLY A 238 -11.82 4.40 6.67
C GLY A 238 -10.82 4.11 5.55
N VAL A 239 -10.62 2.84 5.17
CA VAL A 239 -9.75 2.46 4.03
C VAL A 239 -10.33 2.98 2.71
N VAL A 240 -11.64 2.84 2.50
CA VAL A 240 -12.33 3.34 1.31
C VAL A 240 -12.20 4.86 1.23
N ALA A 241 -12.47 5.59 2.32
CA ALA A 241 -12.36 7.04 2.37
C ALA A 241 -10.93 7.54 2.12
N ASN A 242 -9.92 6.89 2.73
CA ASN A 242 -8.52 7.19 2.48
C ASN A 242 -8.12 6.93 1.01
N THR A 243 -8.68 5.89 0.40
CA THR A 243 -8.46 5.57 -1.02
C THR A 243 -9.13 6.62 -1.91
N GLU A 244 -10.36 7.05 -1.60
CA GLU A 244 -11.04 8.15 -2.31
C GLU A 244 -10.20 9.43 -2.25
N GLN A 245 -9.69 9.78 -1.07
CA GLN A 245 -8.80 10.93 -0.87
C GLN A 245 -7.51 10.79 -1.68
N PHE A 246 -6.86 9.62 -1.65
CA PHE A 246 -5.65 9.36 -2.44
C PHE A 246 -5.90 9.54 -3.94
N LEU A 247 -7.03 9.06 -4.46
CA LEU A 247 -7.40 9.19 -5.88
C LEU A 247 -7.62 10.64 -6.36
N THR A 248 -7.70 11.62 -5.46
CA THR A 248 -7.77 13.05 -5.80
C THR A 248 -6.43 13.60 -6.30
N PHE A 249 -5.31 13.09 -5.77
CA PHE A 249 -3.97 13.56 -6.12
C PHE A 249 -3.08 12.47 -6.75
N ALA A 250 -3.54 11.22 -6.78
CA ALA A 250 -2.88 10.11 -7.47
C ALA A 250 -2.51 10.41 -8.93
N PRO A 251 -3.33 11.11 -9.75
CA PRO A 251 -2.94 11.40 -11.13
C PRO A 251 -1.66 12.24 -11.23
N ALA A 252 -1.52 13.25 -10.38
CA ALA A 252 -0.36 14.13 -10.36
C ALA A 252 0.89 13.42 -9.83
N LEU A 253 0.74 12.54 -8.82
CA LEU A 253 1.86 11.77 -8.29
C LEU A 253 2.34 10.67 -9.24
N LEU A 254 1.41 9.94 -9.85
CA LEU A 254 1.74 8.77 -10.67
C LEU A 254 1.97 9.13 -12.14
N GLY A 255 1.78 10.38 -12.53
CA GLY A 255 1.91 10.81 -13.91
C GLY A 255 0.82 10.23 -14.84
N ILE A 256 -0.42 10.18 -14.36
CA ILE A 256 -1.58 9.69 -15.14
C ILE A 256 -2.10 10.84 -16.01
N GLY A 257 -2.12 10.65 -17.32
CA GLY A 257 -2.52 11.66 -18.30
C GLY A 257 -1.40 12.65 -18.68
N LYS A 258 -0.55 13.03 -17.72
CA LYS A 258 0.68 13.81 -17.95
C LYS A 258 1.82 13.21 -17.12
N PRO A 259 3.04 13.04 -17.66
CA PRO A 259 4.17 12.51 -16.89
C PRO A 259 4.46 13.34 -15.63
N ALA A 260 4.88 12.64 -14.57
CA ALA A 260 5.30 13.22 -13.30
C ALA A 260 6.81 13.06 -13.10
N ASN A 261 7.56 14.15 -13.05
CA ASN A 261 9.00 14.20 -12.83
C ASN A 261 9.31 14.44 -11.35
N TYR A 262 10.30 13.73 -10.82
CA TYR A 262 10.82 13.89 -9.48
C TYR A 262 12.30 14.21 -9.55
N LEU A 263 12.73 15.24 -8.81
CA LEU A 263 14.13 15.54 -8.61
C LEU A 263 14.70 14.50 -7.64
N ILE A 264 15.68 13.74 -8.09
CA ILE A 264 16.38 12.76 -7.26
C ILE A 264 17.68 13.40 -6.80
N GLU A 265 17.88 13.49 -5.50
CA GLU A 265 19.11 13.98 -4.87
C GLU A 265 19.90 12.79 -4.34
N LEU A 266 21.13 12.59 -4.80
CA LEU A 266 22.01 11.54 -4.29
C LEU A 266 22.96 12.17 -3.28
N LEU A 267 22.76 11.79 -2.02
CA LEU A 267 23.45 12.35 -0.89
C LEU A 267 24.68 11.52 -0.50
N ASP A 268 25.83 12.17 -0.38
CA ASP A 268 27.02 11.60 0.26
C ASP A 268 26.94 11.84 1.78
N SER A 269 26.64 10.78 2.52
CA SER A 269 26.52 10.83 3.97
C SER A 269 27.88 10.98 4.70
N THR A 270 29.01 10.90 4.01
CA THR A 270 30.34 11.16 4.60
C THR A 270 30.65 12.66 4.69
N GLU A 271 30.02 13.46 3.82
CA GLU A 271 30.09 14.93 3.84
C GLU A 271 28.79 15.50 4.44
N LEU A 272 28.67 15.41 5.77
CA LEU A 272 27.39 15.61 6.43
C LEU A 272 26.82 17.03 6.31
N ARG A 273 25.53 17.09 5.98
CA ARG A 273 24.66 18.27 6.06
C ARG A 273 23.36 17.87 6.79
N PRO A 274 22.62 18.80 7.41
CA PRO A 274 21.36 18.48 8.10
C PRO A 274 20.36 17.66 7.27
N GLY A 275 20.31 17.88 5.96
CA GLY A 275 19.47 17.11 5.02
C GLY A 275 19.95 15.69 4.69
N GLY A 276 21.08 15.23 5.23
CA GLY A 276 21.56 13.84 5.14
C GLY A 276 22.89 13.62 4.41
N GLY A 277 23.51 14.68 3.87
CA GLY A 277 24.79 14.58 3.16
C GLY A 277 24.97 15.63 2.05
N PHE A 278 26.13 15.66 1.42
CA PHE A 278 26.40 16.47 0.22
C PHE A 278 25.59 15.99 -0.97
N ILE A 279 24.92 16.86 -1.73
CA ILE A 279 24.25 16.43 -2.96
C ILE A 279 25.28 16.40 -4.10
N GLY A 280 26.00 15.29 -4.23
CA GLY A 280 27.05 15.12 -5.24
C GLY A 280 26.50 14.80 -6.63
N ASN A 281 25.37 14.11 -6.69
CA ASN A 281 24.69 13.80 -7.95
C ASN A 281 23.20 14.12 -7.84
N TYR A 282 22.59 14.36 -9.00
CA TYR A 282 21.15 14.52 -9.09
C TYR A 282 20.60 13.83 -10.31
N GLY A 283 19.28 13.71 -10.37
CA GLY A 283 18.63 13.20 -11.54
C GLY A 283 17.16 13.55 -11.63
N ILE A 284 16.56 13.19 -12.75
CA ILE A 284 15.12 13.25 -12.93
C ILE A 284 14.59 11.83 -13.09
N ALA A 285 13.66 11.44 -12.23
CA ALA A 285 12.85 10.24 -12.38
C ALA A 285 11.47 10.62 -12.90
N THR A 286 11.08 10.08 -14.06
CA THR A 286 9.79 10.34 -14.67
C THR A 286 8.87 9.15 -14.50
N LEU A 287 7.70 9.37 -13.90
CA LEU A 287 6.60 8.44 -13.84
C LEU A 287 5.57 8.74 -14.94
N SER A 288 5.08 7.70 -15.61
CA SER A 288 3.92 7.76 -16.48
C SER A 288 2.97 6.61 -16.15
N GLY A 289 1.75 6.93 -15.74
CA GLY A 289 0.76 5.93 -15.31
C GLY A 289 1.25 5.04 -14.15
N GLY A 290 2.11 5.54 -13.26
CA GLY A 290 2.69 4.78 -12.15
C GLY A 290 3.89 3.90 -12.52
N ARG A 291 4.43 4.04 -13.73
CA ARG A 291 5.61 3.31 -14.21
C ARG A 291 6.80 4.25 -14.33
N LEU A 292 7.99 3.78 -13.98
CA LEU A 292 9.23 4.54 -14.16
C LEU A 292 9.64 4.46 -15.63
N THR A 293 9.45 5.54 -16.38
CA THR A 293 9.72 5.57 -17.83
C THR A 293 11.08 6.17 -18.18
N ALA A 294 11.63 6.98 -17.30
CA ALA A 294 12.98 7.53 -17.44
C ALA A 294 13.59 7.75 -16.06
N ALA A 295 14.88 7.47 -15.94
CA ALA A 295 15.70 7.86 -14.80
C ALA A 295 17.10 8.17 -15.34
N HIS A 296 17.57 9.39 -15.09
CA HIS A 296 18.91 9.81 -15.48
C HIS A 296 19.57 10.49 -14.29
N ILE A 297 20.72 9.99 -13.88
CA ILE A 297 21.56 10.57 -12.83
C ILE A 297 22.79 11.20 -13.49
N THR A 298 23.17 12.38 -13.01
CA THR A 298 24.33 13.12 -13.49
C THR A 298 25.00 13.89 -12.35
N ASP A 299 26.17 14.47 -12.64
CA ASP A 299 26.95 15.25 -11.69
C ASP A 299 26.27 16.60 -11.38
N ALA A 300 26.13 16.93 -10.09
CA ALA A 300 25.60 18.21 -9.64
C ALA A 300 26.45 19.40 -10.11
N TYR A 301 27.75 19.21 -10.35
CA TYR A 301 28.63 20.23 -10.91
C TYR A 301 28.22 20.68 -12.32
N LEU A 302 27.45 19.88 -13.06
CA LEU A 302 26.95 20.27 -14.37
C LEU A 302 25.80 21.28 -14.29
N LEU A 303 25.25 21.54 -13.09
CA LEU A 303 24.28 22.61 -12.84
C LEU A 303 24.96 23.90 -12.35
N ASP A 304 25.77 23.81 -11.28
CA ASP A 304 26.27 25.01 -10.60
C ASP A 304 27.41 25.72 -11.36
N ARG A 305 28.34 24.96 -11.96
CA ARG A 305 29.50 25.52 -12.68
C ARG A 305 29.12 26.46 -13.83
N PRO A 306 28.10 26.15 -14.66
CA PRO A 306 27.59 27.12 -15.63
C PRO A 306 27.14 28.45 -15.01
N LEU A 307 26.44 28.43 -13.88
CA LEU A 307 26.01 29.66 -13.20
C LEU A 307 27.21 30.44 -12.66
N GLU A 308 28.14 29.74 -11.98
CA GLU A 308 29.41 30.31 -11.48
C GLU A 308 30.20 30.99 -12.61
N ALA A 309 30.29 30.36 -13.77
CA ALA A 309 31.02 30.88 -14.93
C ALA A 309 30.42 32.19 -15.48
N THR A 310 29.15 32.51 -15.17
CA THR A 310 28.55 33.81 -15.49
C THR A 310 28.89 34.92 -14.49
N GLY A 311 29.65 34.61 -13.43
CA GLY A 311 29.95 35.52 -12.32
C GLY A 311 28.75 35.74 -11.37
N LYS A 312 27.71 34.91 -11.46
CA LYS A 312 26.54 34.95 -10.59
C LYS A 312 26.69 33.91 -9.48
N SER A 313 26.03 34.17 -8.36
CA SER A 313 25.91 33.24 -7.24
C SER A 313 24.52 33.34 -6.61
N ILE A 314 24.13 32.28 -5.91
CA ILE A 314 22.94 32.26 -5.08
C ILE A 314 23.37 32.66 -3.67
N ALA A 315 22.72 33.65 -3.06
CA ALA A 315 23.05 34.05 -1.71
C ALA A 315 22.52 33.04 -0.70
N TYR A 316 23.30 32.76 0.34
CA TYR A 316 22.82 31.99 1.50
C TYR A 316 21.67 32.74 2.18
N PRO A 317 20.55 32.06 2.51
CA PRO A 317 19.57 32.60 3.43
C PRO A 317 20.24 32.92 4.77
N PRO A 318 19.79 33.96 5.50
CA PRO A 318 20.40 34.35 6.77
C PRO A 318 20.52 33.21 7.78
N ALA A 319 19.55 32.29 7.79
CA ALA A 319 19.52 31.12 8.67
C ALA A 319 20.66 30.12 8.41
N TYR A 320 21.27 30.12 7.22
CA TYR A 320 22.32 29.18 6.81
C TYR A 320 23.66 29.84 6.51
N ALA A 321 23.81 31.13 6.84
CA ALA A 321 25.06 31.88 6.63
C ALA A 321 26.26 31.32 7.42
N TRP A 322 26.02 30.41 8.37
CA TRP A 322 27.05 29.70 9.14
C TRP A 322 27.79 28.61 8.34
N PHE A 323 27.32 28.25 7.14
CA PHE A 323 27.90 27.21 6.29
C PHE A 323 28.54 27.76 4.99
N PRO A 324 29.49 28.71 5.02
CA PRO A 324 30.11 29.23 3.81
C PRO A 324 31.24 28.30 3.32
N LEU A 325 30.96 27.01 3.10
CA LEU A 325 31.98 26.05 2.64
C LEU A 325 32.37 26.25 1.17
N ALA A 326 31.55 26.94 0.37
CA ALA A 326 31.83 27.22 -1.03
C ALA A 326 31.97 28.73 -1.30
N PRO A 327 33.07 29.21 -1.89
CA PRO A 327 33.20 30.61 -2.32
C PRO A 327 32.21 31.00 -3.44
N ALA A 328 31.53 30.02 -4.04
CA ALA A 328 30.60 30.18 -5.14
C ALA A 328 29.14 30.52 -4.75
N GLY A 329 28.82 30.57 -3.46
CA GLY A 329 27.46 30.81 -2.97
C GLY A 329 26.71 29.53 -2.57
N TRP A 330 25.40 29.67 -2.34
CA TRP A 330 24.50 28.62 -1.87
C TRP A 330 23.91 27.84 -3.04
N SER A 331 24.73 26.97 -3.61
CA SER A 331 24.39 26.20 -4.81
C SER A 331 23.38 25.08 -4.54
N PHE A 332 22.90 24.40 -5.59
CA PHE A 332 22.02 23.23 -5.44
C PHE A 332 22.64 22.16 -4.54
N ARG A 333 23.94 21.91 -4.68
CA ARG A 333 24.66 20.87 -3.94
C ARG A 333 24.71 21.07 -2.42
N ASP A 334 24.53 22.31 -1.97
CA ASP A 334 24.51 22.73 -0.56
C ASP A 334 23.12 23.25 -0.13
N SER A 335 22.07 23.01 -0.92
CA SER A 335 20.72 23.52 -0.65
C SER A 335 20.00 22.83 0.53
N ASN A 336 20.52 21.70 1.01
CA ASN A 336 19.90 20.85 2.03
C ASN A 336 20.39 21.12 3.47
N LEU A 337 20.59 22.39 3.82
CA LEU A 337 21.07 22.80 5.15
C LEU A 337 19.98 22.88 6.23
N ASP A 338 18.72 22.68 5.88
CA ASP A 338 17.64 22.56 6.86
C ASP A 338 17.43 21.09 7.28
N ALA A 339 17.14 20.87 8.57
CA ALA A 339 16.81 19.55 9.10
C ALA A 339 15.35 19.14 8.80
N ASP A 340 14.47 20.11 8.52
CA ASP A 340 13.14 19.88 7.98
C ASP A 340 13.25 19.54 6.48
N PHE A 341 13.17 18.25 6.15
CA PHE A 341 13.32 17.79 4.76
C PHE A 341 12.37 18.50 3.77
N PRO A 342 11.08 18.75 4.07
CA PRO A 342 10.23 19.53 3.19
C PRO A 342 10.74 20.95 2.91
N THR A 343 11.46 21.56 3.84
CA THR A 343 12.12 22.86 3.65
C THR A 343 13.38 22.73 2.80
N ALA A 344 14.26 21.77 3.12
CA ALA A 344 15.44 21.46 2.31
C ALA A 344 15.08 21.12 0.85
N ALA A 345 14.07 20.28 0.63
CA ALA A 345 13.56 19.91 -0.69
C ALA A 345 13.07 21.11 -1.51
N ARG A 346 12.40 22.08 -0.87
CA ARG A 346 11.98 23.32 -1.54
C ARG A 346 13.18 24.15 -2.00
N TYR A 347 14.25 24.16 -1.21
CA TYR A 347 15.50 24.81 -1.60
C TYR A 347 16.25 24.06 -2.69
N GLY A 348 16.27 22.73 -2.64
CA GLY A 348 16.79 21.89 -3.73
C GLY A 348 16.09 22.17 -5.06
N GLU A 349 14.76 22.16 -5.08
CA GLU A 349 13.99 22.51 -6.28
C GLU A 349 14.24 23.95 -6.76
N GLN A 350 14.31 24.91 -5.83
CA GLN A 350 14.61 26.30 -6.14
C GLN A 350 15.99 26.45 -6.80
N ASN A 351 17.04 25.89 -6.19
CA ASN A 351 18.41 26.04 -6.65
C ASN A 351 18.64 25.26 -7.95
N TYR A 352 18.06 24.06 -8.08
CA TYR A 352 18.01 23.31 -9.34
C TYR A 352 17.54 24.20 -10.49
N LYS A 353 16.45 24.95 -10.29
CA LYS A 353 15.91 25.86 -11.31
C LYS A 353 16.81 27.08 -11.55
N LEU A 354 17.36 27.68 -10.49
CA LEU A 354 18.23 28.86 -10.61
C LEU A 354 19.54 28.54 -11.33
N GLU A 355 20.02 27.31 -11.23
CA GLU A 355 21.25 26.80 -11.86
C GLU A 355 21.02 26.20 -13.25
N GLY A 356 19.83 26.39 -13.83
CA GLY A 356 19.55 26.03 -15.22
C GLY A 356 18.84 24.70 -15.41
N GLY A 357 18.37 24.06 -14.33
CA GLY A 357 17.43 22.96 -14.40
C GLY A 357 16.15 23.34 -15.14
N THR A 358 15.83 22.61 -16.21
CA THR A 358 14.71 22.95 -17.11
C THR A 358 13.47 22.08 -16.92
N VAL A 359 13.59 20.94 -16.24
CA VAL A 359 12.49 19.98 -16.09
C VAL A 359 11.65 20.35 -14.87
N PRO A 360 10.35 20.68 -15.02
CA PRO A 360 9.49 20.94 -13.87
C PRO A 360 9.26 19.66 -13.08
N VAL A 361 9.46 19.72 -11.76
CA VAL A 361 9.33 18.57 -10.86
C VAL A 361 8.07 18.68 -9.98
N GLN A 362 7.60 17.53 -9.50
CA GLN A 362 6.41 17.40 -8.64
C GLN A 362 6.79 17.12 -7.19
N GLY A 363 8.06 16.85 -6.94
CA GLY A 363 8.64 16.64 -5.64
C GLY A 363 10.11 16.27 -5.73
N VAL A 364 10.74 16.21 -4.57
CA VAL A 364 12.15 15.84 -4.39
C VAL A 364 12.23 14.54 -3.61
N VAL A 365 13.12 13.65 -4.03
CA VAL A 365 13.43 12.39 -3.36
C VAL A 365 14.94 12.37 -3.13
N ALA A 366 15.34 12.39 -1.87
CA ALA A 366 16.74 12.22 -1.51
C ALA A 366 17.03 10.76 -1.18
N ILE A 367 18.13 10.24 -1.71
CA ILE A 367 18.61 8.88 -1.49
C ILE A 367 20.07 8.90 -1.06
N THR A 368 20.42 8.03 -0.12
CA THR A 368 21.80 7.81 0.33
C THR A 368 22.31 6.46 -0.20
N PRO A 369 23.64 6.23 -0.24
CA PRO A 369 24.21 4.92 -0.55
C PRO A 369 23.64 3.77 0.29
N ALA A 370 23.24 4.05 1.54
CA ALA A 370 22.60 3.05 2.41
C ALA A 370 21.27 2.51 1.85
N PHE A 371 20.48 3.36 1.18
CA PHE A 371 19.26 2.90 0.50
C PHE A 371 19.59 1.95 -0.66
N ILE A 372 20.58 2.31 -1.48
CA ILE A 372 21.03 1.49 -2.62
C ILE A 372 21.60 0.14 -2.12
N GLN A 373 22.34 0.16 -1.01
CA GLN A 373 22.86 -1.03 -0.35
C GLN A 373 21.75 -2.01 0.06
N GLN A 374 20.68 -1.48 0.67
CA GLN A 374 19.52 -2.28 1.07
C GLN A 374 18.75 -2.82 -0.13
N ALA A 375 18.64 -2.03 -1.21
CA ALA A 375 18.06 -2.51 -2.47
C ALA A 375 18.87 -3.67 -3.05
N LEU A 376 20.21 -3.55 -3.11
CA LEU A 376 21.10 -4.61 -3.58
C LEU A 376 21.03 -5.89 -2.73
N ALA A 377 20.75 -5.77 -1.43
CA ALA A 377 20.54 -6.94 -0.57
C ALA A 377 19.29 -7.75 -0.95
N LEU A 378 18.31 -7.12 -1.61
CA LEU A 378 17.08 -7.75 -2.09
C LEU A 378 17.18 -8.19 -3.55
N THR A 379 17.81 -7.38 -4.40
CA THR A 379 17.91 -7.64 -5.85
C THR A 379 19.11 -8.51 -6.22
N GLY A 380 20.10 -8.58 -5.34
CA GLY A 380 21.39 -9.21 -5.60
C GLY A 380 22.40 -8.25 -6.27
N PRO A 381 23.62 -8.75 -6.52
CA PRO A 381 24.71 -7.97 -7.12
C PRO A 381 24.40 -7.45 -8.53
N ILE A 382 25.01 -6.31 -8.88
CA ILE A 382 24.94 -5.70 -10.21
C ILE A 382 26.34 -5.67 -10.82
N LYS A 383 26.46 -6.12 -12.07
CA LYS A 383 27.70 -5.99 -12.85
C LYS A 383 27.72 -4.62 -13.54
N VAL A 384 28.72 -3.81 -13.24
CA VAL A 384 28.95 -2.51 -13.88
C VAL A 384 30.05 -2.71 -14.91
N SER A 385 29.65 -2.93 -16.16
CA SER A 385 30.55 -3.45 -17.21
C SER A 385 31.60 -2.42 -17.63
N GLU A 386 31.24 -1.14 -17.56
CA GLU A 386 32.08 0.02 -17.87
C GLU A 386 33.32 0.09 -16.98
N TYR A 387 33.19 -0.34 -15.72
CA TYR A 387 34.27 -0.41 -14.73
C TYR A 387 34.85 -1.82 -14.57
N GLY A 388 34.27 -2.82 -15.24
CA GLY A 388 34.68 -4.22 -15.06
C GLY A 388 34.42 -4.78 -13.66
N GLU A 389 33.50 -4.17 -12.90
CA GLU A 389 33.27 -4.50 -11.49
C GLU A 389 31.93 -5.20 -11.25
N VAL A 390 31.87 -5.96 -10.14
CA VAL A 390 30.63 -6.46 -9.57
C VAL A 390 30.37 -5.73 -8.26
N VAL A 391 29.31 -4.93 -8.26
CA VAL A 391 28.85 -4.17 -7.10
C VAL A 391 27.83 -5.02 -6.34
N THR A 392 28.07 -5.16 -5.05
CA THR A 392 27.30 -5.94 -4.08
C THR A 392 26.84 -5.01 -2.97
N ALA A 393 25.89 -5.47 -2.15
CA ALA A 393 25.54 -4.74 -0.93
C ALA A 393 26.74 -4.58 0.02
N GLN A 394 27.75 -5.45 -0.03
CA GLN A 394 28.88 -5.41 0.90
C GLN A 394 29.97 -4.42 0.47
N ASN A 395 30.20 -4.27 -0.84
CA ASN A 395 31.29 -3.43 -1.36
C ASN A 395 30.81 -2.10 -1.96
N LEU A 396 29.50 -1.80 -2.00
CA LEU A 396 28.96 -0.61 -2.67
C LEU A 396 29.66 0.69 -2.24
N ILE A 397 29.75 0.94 -0.93
CA ILE A 397 30.31 2.19 -0.40
C ILE A 397 31.80 2.28 -0.73
N ASP A 398 32.55 1.20 -0.50
CA ASP A 398 33.99 1.14 -0.82
C ASP A 398 34.25 1.42 -2.31
N ARG A 399 33.41 0.87 -3.20
CA ARG A 399 33.52 1.09 -4.64
C ARG A 399 33.19 2.52 -5.03
N ILE A 400 32.15 3.12 -4.44
CA ILE A 400 31.82 4.55 -4.66
C ILE A 400 33.02 5.42 -4.29
N HIS A 401 33.58 5.26 -3.10
CA HIS A 401 34.74 6.07 -2.67
C HIS A 401 35.99 5.82 -3.51
N TYR A 402 36.25 4.57 -3.89
CA TYR A 402 37.38 4.22 -4.76
C TYR A 402 37.32 4.98 -6.09
N HIS A 403 36.14 5.05 -6.72
CA HIS A 403 35.98 5.74 -8.02
C HIS A 403 35.75 7.25 -7.90
N GLN A 404 35.36 7.77 -6.73
CA GLN A 404 35.23 9.23 -6.50
C GLN A 404 36.58 9.92 -6.32
N LEU A 405 37.59 9.23 -5.77
CA LEU A 405 38.88 9.85 -5.40
C LEU A 405 39.97 9.71 -6.48
N GLY A 406 39.69 8.97 -7.56
CA GLY A 406 40.61 8.79 -8.70
C GLY A 406 41.45 7.52 -8.62
#